data_AF-L8F0L6-F1
#
_entry.id   AF-L8F0L6-F1
#
_cell.length_a   1.000
_cell.length_b   1.000
_cell.length_c   1.000
_cell.angle_alpha   90.00
_cell.angle_beta   90.00
_cell.angle_gamma   90.00
#
_symmetry.space_group_name_H-M   'P 1'
#
loop_
_entity.id
_entity.type
_entity.pdbx_description
1 polymer ?
#
loop_
_entity_poly.entity_id
_entity_poly.type
_entity_poly.pdbx_seq_one_letter_code
_entity_poly.pdbx_strand_id
1 'polypeptide(L)'
;MGKRQRRRKRRQTGNSKPNQQVPGRRPTAVPEPVVAHFPADGPPLLEVTVAAGTPEDVRALCLAYWEFTEPGTWVRNVSAIGPTSVVYGTVKQACTAYLLTVQCPACAGPVTVTSRSEVAATGFWKAGTMPEEPMTAPGPCVDCERAQRVVRAQQAAAEKAKLEERRERRRANVGAWLAGHRDHACWQEMPSLTGTLVLLAMADIMDKGCADSVGPLDEISYTFTGSRDRDIDVLRELYAGHWIAPTPPVTIDDFAYNDDDTVSGVYLEPVPWRLAHWEGDNTADASRDIRTILRHKLHASEDTDAIQEMVYDIEAGMVVQYLAGLLKHKYGEAPIPESRLPEAHDTARAALKDGFTLRQMLAVAWSATSRSVAWGARTQWVKPGTVASATVTNLGKGVGYAKDRGVPEYDLPHWLKKPAILAPARRILAERAGASQALAAFRNIHQRVTALAEGPVEFHDELDDGGGFKEVGPQVLEWLTNLREGRAEEDDSPVLTYALVTPDGEMQMKTATTARMRNEASSAGAGVVDRIVLDSTTTVNAYIGELVPATAEHENRVAHAMLRLLGDQGDKLYGPVAFFQVSPRSHRPGSLDGDHQELIRAAHRAVATRITAS
;
A
#
# COMPACT_ATOMS: atom_id res chain seq x y z
N MET A 1 -29.26 7.45 -30.81
CA MET A 1 -30.54 6.94 -31.37
C MET A 1 -30.72 5.48 -30.98
N GLY A 2 -31.20 5.24 -29.75
CA GLY A 2 -30.86 4.05 -28.97
C GLY A 2 -31.96 3.01 -28.80
N LYS A 3 -31.52 1.78 -28.53
CA LYS A 3 -32.22 0.49 -28.38
C LYS A 3 -33.49 0.44 -27.49
N ARG A 4 -33.94 1.56 -26.90
CA ARG A 4 -35.16 1.68 -26.07
C ARG A 4 -36.47 1.68 -26.88
N GLN A 5 -36.48 2.15 -28.14
CA GLN A 5 -37.73 2.16 -28.94
C GLN A 5 -38.14 0.79 -29.50
N ARG A 6 -37.19 -0.13 -29.73
CA ARG A 6 -37.49 -1.50 -30.22
C ARG A 6 -38.15 -2.39 -29.15
N ARG A 7 -37.93 -2.11 -27.86
CA ARG A 7 -38.56 -2.87 -26.76
C ARG A 7 -40.02 -2.42 -26.50
N ARG A 8 -40.36 -1.18 -26.83
CA ARG A 8 -41.74 -0.66 -26.69
C ARG A 8 -42.67 -1.12 -27.82
N LYS A 9 -42.15 -1.32 -29.04
CA LYS A 9 -42.92 -1.86 -30.19
C LYS A 9 -43.25 -3.36 -30.11
N ARG A 10 -42.51 -4.14 -29.30
CA ARG A 10 -42.81 -5.57 -29.04
C ARG A 10 -43.75 -5.83 -27.85
N ARG A 11 -44.04 -4.81 -27.02
CA ARG A 11 -45.03 -4.90 -25.94
C ARG A 11 -46.42 -4.38 -26.33
N GLN A 12 -46.57 -3.71 -27.49
CA GLN A 12 -47.85 -3.17 -27.97
C GLN A 12 -48.55 -4.00 -29.06
N THR A 13 -47.95 -5.11 -29.53
CA THR A 13 -48.57 -6.03 -30.51
C THR A 13 -49.16 -7.30 -29.88
N GLY A 14 -49.11 -7.43 -28.56
CA GLY A 14 -49.52 -8.65 -27.85
C GLY A 14 -50.89 -8.62 -27.17
N ASN A 15 -51.61 -7.49 -27.15
CA ASN A 15 -52.90 -7.40 -26.47
C ASN A 15 -53.91 -6.61 -27.30
N SER A 16 -55.13 -7.15 -27.39
CA SER A 16 -56.33 -6.62 -28.03
C SER A 16 -56.58 -7.11 -29.46
N LYS A 17 -57.17 -8.32 -29.58
CA LYS A 17 -58.25 -8.52 -30.54
C LYS A 17 -59.54 -8.84 -29.78
N PRO A 18 -60.66 -8.17 -30.12
CA PRO A 18 -61.92 -8.32 -29.43
C PRO A 18 -62.58 -9.67 -29.75
N ASN A 19 -63.27 -10.16 -28.74
CA ASN A 19 -64.08 -11.35 -28.69
C ASN A 19 -65.24 -11.26 -29.71
N GLN A 20 -65.03 -11.75 -30.93
CA GLN A 20 -66.14 -12.05 -31.85
C GLN A 20 -66.67 -13.43 -31.50
N GLN A 21 -67.84 -13.45 -30.86
CA GLN A 21 -68.66 -14.64 -30.69
C GLN A 21 -69.02 -15.20 -32.07
N VAL A 22 -68.35 -16.29 -32.46
CA VAL A 22 -68.80 -17.15 -33.55
C VAL A 22 -69.88 -18.08 -33.00
N PRO A 23 -71.08 -18.15 -33.60
CA PRO A 23 -72.13 -19.03 -33.15
C PRO A 23 -71.83 -20.49 -33.52
N GLY A 24 -71.93 -21.37 -32.54
CA GLY A 24 -72.24 -22.80 -32.72
C GLY A 24 -71.31 -23.63 -33.61
N ARG A 25 -70.11 -23.97 -33.12
CA ARG A 25 -69.39 -25.16 -33.61
C ARG A 25 -69.54 -26.28 -32.58
N ARG A 26 -70.28 -27.33 -32.96
CA ARG A 26 -70.48 -28.57 -32.20
C ARG A 26 -69.13 -29.08 -31.62
N PRO A 27 -69.11 -29.69 -30.43
CA PRO A 27 -67.93 -30.37 -29.93
C PRO A 27 -67.55 -31.49 -30.91
N THR A 28 -66.53 -31.26 -31.74
CA THR A 28 -65.84 -32.35 -32.43
C THR A 28 -65.20 -33.21 -31.35
N ALA A 29 -65.60 -34.47 -31.31
CA ALA A 29 -65.04 -35.48 -30.42
C ALA A 29 -63.51 -35.35 -30.40
N VAL A 30 -62.93 -35.23 -29.21
CA VAL A 30 -61.49 -35.29 -29.02
C VAL A 30 -61.06 -36.65 -29.58
N PRO A 31 -60.20 -36.71 -30.62
CA PRO A 31 -59.75 -37.99 -31.14
C PRO A 31 -59.05 -38.74 -30.00
N GLU A 32 -59.49 -39.96 -29.70
CA GLU A 32 -58.88 -40.77 -28.66
C GLU A 32 -57.51 -41.28 -29.12
N PRO A 33 -56.53 -41.41 -28.21
CA PRO A 33 -55.26 -42.04 -28.53
C PRO A 33 -55.48 -43.49 -28.95
N VAL A 34 -54.70 -43.96 -29.93
CA VAL A 34 -54.78 -45.36 -30.37
C VAL A 34 -53.84 -46.18 -29.50
N VAL A 35 -54.37 -47.19 -28.81
CA VAL A 35 -53.60 -48.13 -27.99
C VAL A 35 -53.53 -49.47 -28.72
N ALA A 36 -52.32 -50.01 -28.88
CA ALA A 36 -52.08 -51.32 -29.48
C ALA A 36 -51.23 -52.19 -28.57
N HIS A 37 -51.52 -53.49 -28.51
CA HIS A 37 -50.81 -54.45 -27.66
C HIS A 37 -50.05 -55.47 -28.52
N PHE A 38 -48.85 -55.82 -28.10
CA PHE A 38 -47.98 -56.78 -28.78
C PHE A 38 -47.43 -57.84 -27.80
N PRO A 39 -47.40 -59.14 -28.18
CA PRO A 39 -47.96 -59.69 -29.43
C PRO A 39 -49.50 -59.59 -29.44
N ALA A 40 -50.10 -59.54 -30.63
CA ALA A 40 -51.56 -59.45 -30.78
C ALA A 40 -52.28 -60.75 -30.32
N ASP A 41 -51.59 -61.88 -30.48
CA ASP A 41 -52.05 -63.20 -30.08
C ASP A 41 -51.27 -63.66 -28.83
N GLY A 42 -51.87 -63.58 -27.65
CA GLY A 42 -51.26 -63.99 -26.37
C GLY A 42 -51.32 -62.91 -25.27
N PRO A 43 -50.67 -63.14 -24.12
CA PRO A 43 -50.56 -62.12 -23.08
C PRO A 43 -49.73 -60.93 -23.59
N PRO A 44 -50.23 -59.69 -23.49
CA PRO A 44 -49.54 -58.54 -24.06
C PRO A 44 -48.31 -58.18 -23.22
N LEU A 45 -47.15 -58.09 -23.87
CA LEU A 45 -45.87 -57.75 -23.23
C LEU A 45 -45.49 -56.29 -23.45
N LEU A 46 -45.96 -55.69 -24.56
CA LEU A 46 -45.71 -54.30 -24.94
C LEU A 46 -47.04 -53.61 -25.28
N GLU A 47 -47.27 -52.44 -24.70
CA GLU A 47 -48.38 -51.56 -25.06
C GLU A 47 -47.83 -50.32 -25.76
N VAL A 48 -48.37 -49.98 -26.93
CA VAL A 48 -47.95 -48.82 -27.72
C VAL A 48 -49.12 -47.86 -27.81
N THR A 49 -48.95 -46.68 -27.22
CA THR A 49 -49.90 -45.59 -27.31
C THR A 49 -49.44 -44.59 -28.38
N VAL A 50 -50.24 -44.40 -29.42
CA VAL A 50 -50.02 -43.40 -30.47
C VAL A 50 -50.83 -42.15 -30.14
N ALA A 51 -50.20 -40.98 -30.25
CA ALA A 51 -50.81 -39.70 -29.88
C ALA A 51 -52.10 -39.41 -30.68
N ALA A 52 -53.10 -38.83 -30.02
CA ALA A 52 -54.36 -38.41 -30.61
C ALA A 52 -54.14 -37.45 -31.81
N GLY A 53 -54.83 -37.70 -32.93
CA GLY A 53 -54.73 -36.87 -34.14
C GLY A 53 -53.48 -37.12 -34.99
N THR A 54 -52.70 -38.16 -34.69
CA THR A 54 -51.58 -38.59 -35.54
C THR A 54 -52.09 -39.05 -36.92
N PRO A 55 -51.50 -38.57 -38.03
CA PRO A 55 -51.86 -39.01 -39.38
C PRO A 55 -51.81 -40.54 -39.54
N GLU A 56 -52.70 -41.09 -40.38
CA GLU A 56 -52.88 -42.54 -40.52
C GLU A 56 -51.63 -43.27 -41.03
N ASP A 57 -50.88 -42.64 -41.93
CA ASP A 57 -49.59 -43.11 -42.43
C ASP A 57 -48.53 -43.17 -41.31
N VAL A 58 -48.50 -42.18 -40.44
CA VAL A 58 -47.60 -42.14 -39.27
C VAL A 58 -48.02 -43.17 -38.22
N ARG A 59 -49.32 -43.38 -38.02
CA ARG A 59 -49.86 -44.43 -37.14
C ARG A 59 -49.46 -45.82 -37.63
N ALA A 60 -49.66 -46.11 -38.91
CA ALA A 60 -49.27 -47.39 -39.51
C ALA A 60 -47.77 -47.64 -39.37
N LEU A 61 -46.95 -46.60 -39.54
CA LEU A 61 -45.51 -46.64 -39.34
C LEU A 61 -45.13 -46.94 -37.87
N CYS A 62 -45.79 -46.32 -36.89
CA CYS A 62 -45.53 -46.57 -35.46
C CYS A 62 -45.85 -48.02 -35.07
N LEU A 63 -46.99 -48.55 -35.52
CA LEU A 63 -47.38 -49.93 -35.24
C LEU A 63 -46.42 -50.93 -35.90
N ALA A 64 -46.07 -50.73 -37.17
CA ALA A 64 -45.08 -51.57 -37.86
C ALA A 64 -43.68 -51.50 -37.22
N TYR A 65 -43.34 -50.38 -36.58
CA TYR A 65 -42.08 -50.25 -35.84
C TYR A 65 -42.07 -51.04 -34.54
N TRP A 66 -43.19 -51.21 -33.83
CA TRP A 66 -43.20 -51.94 -32.55
C TRP A 66 -43.62 -53.40 -32.66
N GLU A 67 -44.02 -53.85 -33.85
CA GLU A 67 -44.45 -55.22 -34.11
C GLU A 67 -43.30 -56.25 -33.94
N PHE A 68 -43.56 -57.29 -33.13
CA PHE A 68 -42.65 -58.43 -32.91
C PHE A 68 -43.43 -59.75 -32.85
N THR A 69 -42.78 -60.85 -33.23
CA THR A 69 -43.38 -62.20 -33.17
C THR A 69 -43.13 -62.88 -31.82
N GLU A 70 -41.91 -62.78 -31.34
CA GLU A 70 -41.46 -63.31 -30.06
C GLU A 70 -40.43 -62.35 -29.44
N PRO A 71 -40.29 -62.30 -28.10
CA PRO A 71 -39.28 -61.46 -27.47
C PRO A 71 -37.88 -61.72 -28.05
N GLY A 72 -37.20 -60.66 -28.49
CA GLY A 72 -35.91 -60.76 -29.17
C GLY A 72 -35.97 -60.69 -30.70
N THR A 73 -37.15 -60.91 -31.32
CA THR A 73 -37.30 -60.96 -32.79
C THR A 73 -38.37 -59.98 -33.27
N TRP A 74 -37.95 -58.88 -33.89
CA TRP A 74 -38.84 -57.89 -34.50
C TRP A 74 -39.36 -58.37 -35.87
N VAL A 75 -40.65 -58.14 -36.21
CA VAL A 75 -41.24 -58.61 -37.48
C VAL A 75 -40.57 -57.97 -38.70
N ARG A 76 -40.21 -56.69 -38.59
CA ARG A 76 -39.61 -55.92 -39.69
C ARG A 76 -38.32 -55.26 -39.25
N ASN A 77 -37.31 -55.29 -40.11
CA ASN A 77 -36.12 -54.45 -39.98
C ASN A 77 -36.50 -52.97 -40.16
N VAL A 78 -35.88 -52.06 -39.39
CA VAL A 78 -36.20 -50.63 -39.45
C VAL A 78 -35.98 -50.05 -40.85
N SER A 79 -34.94 -50.51 -41.56
CA SER A 79 -34.65 -50.14 -42.96
C SER A 79 -35.69 -50.62 -43.97
N ALA A 80 -36.46 -51.66 -43.65
CA ALA A 80 -37.56 -52.16 -44.49
C ALA A 80 -38.86 -51.36 -44.28
N ILE A 81 -38.96 -50.59 -43.19
CA ILE A 81 -40.08 -49.67 -42.91
C ILE A 81 -39.83 -48.32 -43.61
N GLY A 82 -38.58 -47.87 -43.65
CA GLY A 82 -38.17 -46.63 -44.32
C GLY A 82 -36.77 -46.17 -43.90
N PRO A 83 -36.35 -44.94 -44.27
CA PRO A 83 -35.06 -44.39 -43.85
C PRO A 83 -34.96 -44.33 -42.32
N THR A 84 -33.96 -44.98 -41.75
CA THR A 84 -33.83 -45.22 -40.29
C THR A 84 -33.95 -43.96 -39.43
N SER A 85 -33.35 -42.84 -39.84
CA SER A 85 -33.41 -41.57 -39.09
C SER A 85 -34.80 -40.94 -39.09
N VAL A 86 -35.52 -41.05 -40.21
CA VAL A 86 -36.90 -40.53 -40.36
C VAL A 86 -37.86 -41.40 -39.56
N VAL A 87 -37.80 -42.73 -39.73
CA VAL A 87 -38.64 -43.67 -38.97
C VAL A 87 -38.43 -43.48 -37.47
N TYR A 88 -37.18 -43.48 -37.00
CA TYR A 88 -36.88 -43.29 -35.58
C TYR A 88 -37.37 -41.94 -35.04
N GLY A 89 -37.12 -40.83 -35.76
CA GLY A 89 -37.56 -39.51 -35.35
C GLY A 89 -39.08 -39.37 -35.28
N THR A 90 -39.78 -39.92 -36.28
CA THR A 90 -41.24 -39.91 -36.36
C THR A 90 -41.88 -40.78 -35.27
N VAL A 91 -41.41 -42.02 -35.08
CA VAL A 91 -41.90 -42.94 -34.04
C VAL A 91 -41.73 -42.32 -32.65
N LYS A 92 -40.54 -41.78 -32.36
CA LYS A 92 -40.23 -41.16 -31.07
C LYS A 92 -41.11 -39.94 -30.75
N GLN A 93 -41.60 -39.24 -31.77
CA GLN A 93 -42.48 -38.08 -31.61
C GLN A 93 -43.96 -38.47 -31.53
N ALA A 94 -44.37 -39.51 -32.25
CA ALA A 94 -45.78 -39.84 -32.48
C ALA A 94 -46.33 -40.94 -31.56
N CYS A 95 -45.47 -41.78 -30.97
CA CYS A 95 -45.90 -42.87 -30.09
C CYS A 95 -45.01 -43.06 -28.87
N THR A 96 -45.55 -43.73 -27.86
CA THR A 96 -44.87 -44.10 -26.62
C THR A 96 -45.18 -45.56 -26.33
N ALA A 97 -44.16 -46.36 -26.05
CA ALA A 97 -44.32 -47.77 -25.76
C ALA A 97 -44.03 -48.07 -24.28
N TYR A 98 -44.77 -49.00 -23.70
CA TYR A 98 -44.72 -49.41 -22.30
C TYR A 98 -44.49 -50.91 -22.21
N LEU A 99 -43.45 -51.33 -21.50
CA LEU A 99 -43.20 -52.74 -21.21
C LEU A 99 -44.06 -53.17 -20.02
N LEU A 100 -45.11 -53.95 -20.27
CA LEU A 100 -46.16 -54.22 -19.28
C LEU A 100 -45.68 -55.13 -18.13
N THR A 101 -44.74 -56.03 -18.41
CA THR A 101 -44.19 -56.97 -17.41
C THR A 101 -42.90 -56.48 -16.75
N VAL A 102 -42.40 -55.29 -17.14
CA VAL A 102 -41.18 -54.70 -16.58
C VAL A 102 -41.54 -53.38 -15.88
N GLN A 103 -41.43 -53.37 -14.55
CA GLN A 103 -41.79 -52.22 -13.73
C GLN A 103 -40.59 -51.31 -13.46
N CYS A 104 -40.82 -50.00 -13.55
CA CYS A 104 -39.85 -48.99 -13.19
C CYS A 104 -39.66 -48.98 -11.66
N PRO A 105 -38.42 -49.12 -11.14
CA PRO A 105 -38.15 -49.08 -9.71
C PRO A 105 -38.53 -47.75 -9.04
N ALA A 106 -38.66 -46.66 -9.82
CA ALA A 106 -38.92 -45.32 -9.29
C ALA A 106 -40.41 -44.94 -9.23
N CYS A 107 -41.25 -45.42 -10.15
CA CYS A 107 -42.68 -45.09 -10.19
C CYS A 107 -43.62 -46.28 -10.06
N ALA A 108 -43.10 -47.51 -9.97
CA ALA A 108 -43.84 -48.78 -9.94
C ALA A 108 -44.75 -49.04 -11.17
N GLY A 109 -44.79 -48.13 -12.14
CA GLY A 109 -45.49 -48.30 -13.42
C GLY A 109 -44.64 -49.05 -14.45
N PRO A 110 -45.24 -49.45 -15.60
CA PRO A 110 -44.53 -50.11 -16.68
C PRO A 110 -43.43 -49.20 -17.25
N VAL A 111 -42.28 -49.78 -17.63
CA VAL A 111 -41.16 -49.02 -18.17
C VAL A 111 -41.51 -48.43 -19.53
N THR A 112 -41.51 -47.10 -19.61
CA THR A 112 -41.61 -46.37 -20.88
C THR A 112 -40.33 -46.51 -21.70
N VAL A 113 -40.48 -46.92 -22.96
CA VAL A 113 -39.42 -47.02 -23.96
C VAL A 113 -39.83 -46.27 -25.23
N THR A 114 -38.87 -45.56 -25.81
CA THR A 114 -39.05 -44.75 -27.03
C THR A 114 -38.35 -45.34 -28.25
N SER A 115 -37.57 -46.41 -28.07
CA SER A 115 -36.91 -47.12 -29.16
C SER A 115 -36.69 -48.61 -28.90
N ARG A 116 -36.50 -49.39 -29.97
CA ARG A 116 -36.12 -50.81 -29.88
C ARG A 116 -34.79 -51.04 -29.15
N SER A 117 -33.84 -50.10 -29.27
CA SER A 117 -32.55 -50.19 -28.57
C SER A 117 -32.71 -50.01 -27.06
N GLU A 118 -33.64 -49.17 -26.61
CA GLU A 118 -33.98 -49.01 -25.19
C GLU A 118 -34.64 -50.28 -24.63
N VAL A 119 -35.50 -50.94 -25.42
CA VAL A 119 -36.04 -52.26 -25.07
C VAL A 119 -34.92 -53.29 -24.88
N ALA A 120 -33.96 -53.34 -25.80
CA ALA A 120 -32.80 -54.23 -25.68
C ALA A 120 -31.92 -53.91 -24.45
N ALA A 121 -31.77 -52.62 -24.12
CA ALA A 121 -30.98 -52.17 -22.97
C ALA A 121 -31.59 -52.55 -21.61
N THR A 122 -32.88 -52.93 -21.54
CA THR A 122 -33.47 -53.49 -20.32
C THR A 122 -32.87 -54.84 -19.91
N GLY A 123 -32.19 -55.54 -20.84
CA GLY A 123 -31.60 -56.86 -20.61
C GLY A 123 -32.57 -58.02 -20.74
N PHE A 124 -33.89 -57.75 -20.76
CA PHE A 124 -34.95 -58.76 -20.82
C PHE A 124 -35.40 -59.10 -22.25
N TRP A 125 -34.93 -58.37 -23.27
CA TRP A 125 -35.35 -58.54 -24.66
C TRP A 125 -34.63 -59.71 -25.37
N LYS A 126 -34.94 -60.93 -24.97
CA LYS A 126 -34.44 -62.18 -25.58
C LYS A 126 -35.48 -63.29 -25.43
N ALA A 127 -35.46 -64.25 -26.35
CA ALA A 127 -36.35 -65.40 -26.32
C ALA A 127 -36.17 -66.17 -24.99
N GLY A 128 -37.28 -66.43 -24.29
CA GLY A 128 -37.30 -67.12 -23.00
C GLY A 128 -36.75 -66.33 -21.80
N THR A 129 -36.39 -65.06 -21.97
CA THR A 129 -35.83 -64.21 -20.89
C THR A 129 -36.73 -63.03 -20.52
N MET A 130 -37.72 -62.73 -21.35
CA MET A 130 -38.74 -61.73 -21.04
C MET A 130 -39.67 -62.29 -19.94
N PRO A 131 -39.82 -61.60 -18.80
CA PRO A 131 -40.60 -62.13 -17.70
C PRO A 131 -42.10 -62.06 -18.01
N GLU A 132 -42.81 -63.14 -17.67
CA GLU A 132 -44.28 -63.21 -17.76
C GLU A 132 -44.95 -62.60 -16.52
N GLU A 133 -44.23 -62.57 -15.40
CA GLU A 133 -44.63 -61.89 -14.16
C GLU A 133 -43.95 -60.53 -14.01
N PRO A 134 -44.52 -59.56 -13.27
CA PRO A 134 -43.92 -58.25 -13.11
C PRO A 134 -42.53 -58.32 -12.46
N MET A 135 -41.49 -57.90 -13.19
CA MET A 135 -40.13 -57.77 -12.66
C MET A 135 -39.66 -56.32 -12.65
N THR A 136 -38.83 -55.97 -11.67
CA THR A 136 -38.25 -54.62 -11.58
C THR A 136 -37.09 -54.46 -12.55
N ALA A 137 -37.11 -53.38 -13.33
CA ALA A 137 -36.02 -53.02 -14.23
C ALA A 137 -34.73 -52.68 -13.47
N PRO A 138 -33.54 -52.85 -14.09
CA PRO A 138 -32.26 -52.48 -13.47
C PRO A 138 -32.07 -50.97 -13.27
N GLY A 139 -32.90 -50.13 -13.89
CA GLY A 139 -32.83 -48.67 -13.77
C GLY A 139 -34.20 -47.99 -13.95
N PRO A 140 -34.32 -46.71 -13.60
CA PRO A 140 -35.55 -45.92 -13.79
C PRO A 140 -35.91 -45.77 -15.27
N CYS A 141 -37.20 -45.65 -15.59
CA CYS A 141 -37.65 -45.40 -16.96
C CYS A 141 -37.25 -43.99 -17.44
N VAL A 142 -37.29 -43.78 -18.76
CA VAL A 142 -36.89 -42.51 -19.42
C VAL A 142 -37.62 -41.30 -18.84
N ASP A 143 -38.90 -41.43 -18.52
CA ASP A 143 -39.70 -40.36 -17.93
C ASP A 143 -39.26 -40.02 -16.50
N CYS A 144 -38.95 -41.04 -15.69
CA CYS A 144 -38.41 -40.87 -14.34
C CYS A 144 -36.99 -40.27 -14.38
N GLU A 145 -36.13 -40.71 -15.30
CA GLU A 145 -34.81 -40.11 -15.49
C GLU A 145 -34.90 -38.65 -15.92
N ARG A 146 -35.82 -38.32 -16.83
CA ARG A 146 -36.05 -36.95 -17.28
C ARG A 146 -36.56 -36.08 -16.13
N ALA A 147 -37.51 -36.58 -15.35
CA ALA A 147 -38.02 -35.88 -14.15
C ALA A 147 -36.90 -35.66 -13.12
N GLN A 148 -36.08 -36.66 -12.83
CA GLN A 148 -34.93 -36.53 -11.92
C GLN A 148 -33.88 -35.54 -12.45
N ARG A 149 -33.59 -35.53 -13.74
CA ARG A 149 -32.69 -34.53 -14.35
C ARG A 149 -33.23 -33.11 -14.19
N VAL A 150 -34.53 -32.90 -14.38
CA VAL A 150 -35.16 -31.59 -14.15
C VAL A 150 -35.05 -31.17 -12.69
N VAL A 151 -35.32 -32.06 -11.74
CA VAL A 151 -35.19 -31.78 -10.29
C VAL A 151 -33.74 -31.48 -9.92
N ARG A 152 -32.76 -32.28 -10.37
CA ARG A 152 -31.32 -32.01 -10.13
C ARG A 152 -30.87 -30.69 -10.75
N ALA A 153 -31.33 -30.38 -11.96
CA ALA A 153 -31.02 -29.10 -12.61
C ALA A 153 -31.64 -27.91 -11.85
N GLN A 154 -32.85 -28.05 -11.32
CA GLN A 154 -33.48 -27.03 -10.48
C GLN A 154 -32.74 -26.86 -9.15
N GLN A 155 -32.32 -27.95 -8.51
CA GLN A 155 -31.51 -27.92 -7.28
C GLN A 155 -30.15 -27.26 -7.54
N ALA A 156 -29.43 -27.67 -8.58
CA ALA A 156 -28.15 -27.07 -8.95
C ALA A 156 -28.29 -25.58 -9.33
N ALA A 157 -29.38 -25.20 -10.00
CA ALA A 157 -29.66 -23.80 -10.31
C ALA A 157 -29.97 -22.98 -9.05
N ALA A 158 -30.73 -23.55 -8.10
CA ALA A 158 -31.02 -22.91 -6.82
C ALA A 158 -29.77 -22.77 -5.94
N GLU A 159 -28.90 -23.79 -5.91
CA GLU A 159 -27.61 -23.73 -5.21
C GLU A 159 -26.68 -22.69 -5.85
N LYS A 160 -26.60 -22.65 -7.18
CA LYS A 160 -25.82 -21.64 -7.89
C LYS A 160 -26.35 -20.23 -7.62
N ALA A 161 -27.68 -20.04 -7.65
CA ALA A 161 -28.29 -18.75 -7.34
C ALA A 161 -28.00 -18.30 -5.90
N LYS A 162 -28.09 -19.22 -4.92
CA LYS A 162 -27.72 -18.93 -3.52
C LYS A 162 -26.25 -18.54 -3.39
N LEU A 163 -25.35 -19.21 -4.11
CA LEU A 163 -23.92 -18.92 -4.08
C LEU A 163 -23.59 -17.57 -4.75
N GLU A 164 -24.28 -17.23 -5.84
CA GLU A 164 -24.18 -15.91 -6.48
C GLU A 164 -24.71 -14.80 -5.57
N GLU A 165 -25.88 -14.98 -4.94
CA GLU A 165 -26.44 -14.02 -3.98
C GLU A 165 -25.48 -13.80 -2.79
N ARG A 166 -24.90 -14.89 -2.26
CA ARG A 166 -23.91 -14.83 -1.18
C ARG A 166 -22.67 -14.04 -1.60
N ARG A 167 -22.17 -14.26 -2.82
CA ARG A 167 -21.02 -13.53 -3.37
C ARG A 167 -21.34 -12.04 -3.58
N GLU A 168 -22.53 -11.70 -4.05
CA GLU A 168 -22.95 -10.30 -4.20
C GLU A 168 -23.05 -9.60 -2.84
N ARG A 169 -23.63 -10.27 -1.84
CA ARG A 169 -23.71 -9.76 -0.46
C ARG A 169 -22.33 -9.51 0.12
N ARG A 170 -21.40 -10.46 -0.04
CA ARG A 170 -19.99 -10.29 0.39
C ARG A 170 -19.31 -9.13 -0.31
N ARG A 171 -19.50 -8.95 -1.62
CA ARG A 171 -18.94 -7.79 -2.35
C ARG A 171 -19.48 -6.46 -1.81
N ALA A 172 -20.79 -6.39 -1.54
CA ALA A 172 -21.40 -5.20 -0.96
C ALA A 172 -20.84 -4.91 0.44
N ASN A 173 -20.72 -5.94 1.28
CA ASN A 173 -20.17 -5.82 2.64
C ASN A 173 -18.69 -5.41 2.64
N VAL A 174 -17.87 -5.96 1.74
CA VAL A 174 -16.47 -5.54 1.54
C VAL A 174 -16.41 -4.08 1.11
N GLY A 175 -17.23 -3.67 0.14
CA GLY A 175 -17.29 -2.28 -0.31
C GLY A 175 -17.66 -1.30 0.82
N ALA A 176 -18.67 -1.65 1.62
CA ALA A 176 -19.08 -0.86 2.79
C ALA A 176 -17.99 -0.81 3.87
N TRP A 177 -17.33 -1.93 4.15
CA TRP A 177 -16.26 -2.03 5.13
C TRP A 177 -15.03 -1.20 4.73
N LEU A 178 -14.64 -1.24 3.45
CA LEU A 178 -13.57 -0.40 2.91
C LEU A 178 -13.94 1.09 2.95
N ALA A 179 -15.20 1.43 2.64
CA ALA A 179 -15.68 2.80 2.73
C ALA A 179 -15.65 3.33 4.17
N GLY A 180 -15.98 2.49 5.16
CA GLY A 180 -15.93 2.85 6.58
C GLY A 180 -14.53 3.25 7.08
N HIS A 181 -13.46 2.84 6.41
CA HIS A 181 -12.10 3.30 6.76
C HIS A 181 -11.90 4.81 6.53
N ARG A 182 -12.76 5.45 5.72
CA ARG A 182 -12.78 6.91 5.55
C ARG A 182 -13.29 7.66 6.76
N ASP A 183 -14.11 7.00 7.59
CA ASP A 183 -14.79 7.65 8.71
C ASP A 183 -13.90 7.74 9.96
N HIS A 184 -12.71 7.12 9.93
CA HIS A 184 -11.72 7.28 10.99
C HIS A 184 -11.09 8.68 10.90
N ALA A 185 -11.39 9.53 11.89
CA ALA A 185 -11.00 10.94 11.90
C ALA A 185 -9.54 11.20 12.33
N CYS A 186 -8.89 10.25 12.99
CA CYS A 186 -7.49 10.35 13.41
C CYS A 186 -6.90 8.98 13.80
N TRP A 187 -5.57 8.92 13.95
CA TRP A 187 -4.87 7.78 14.52
C TRP A 187 -5.15 7.65 16.02
N GLN A 188 -5.13 6.42 16.55
CA GLN A 188 -5.40 6.17 17.97
C GLN A 188 -4.12 6.14 18.81
N GLU A 189 -3.06 5.55 18.27
CA GLU A 189 -1.78 5.38 18.95
C GLU A 189 -0.64 5.75 18.01
N MET A 190 0.44 6.28 18.58
CA MET A 190 1.64 6.57 17.79
C MET A 190 2.33 5.26 17.40
N PRO A 191 2.81 5.13 16.15
CA PRO A 191 3.44 3.92 15.69
C PRO A 191 4.81 3.77 16.36
N SER A 192 5.27 2.53 16.46
CA SER A 192 6.63 2.19 16.87
C SER A 192 7.67 2.87 15.98
N LEU A 193 8.94 2.87 16.39
CA LEU A 193 10.02 3.41 15.56
C LEU A 193 10.06 2.71 14.19
N THR A 194 9.92 1.39 14.19
CA THR A 194 9.86 0.58 12.96
C THR A 194 8.64 0.96 12.13
N GLY A 195 7.45 1.03 12.74
CA GLY A 195 6.22 1.45 12.04
C GLY A 195 6.34 2.84 11.43
N THR A 196 6.95 3.79 12.15
CA THR A 196 7.23 5.15 11.70
C THR A 196 8.11 5.15 10.43
N LEU A 197 9.20 4.38 10.43
CA LEU A 197 10.09 4.25 9.28
C LEU A 197 9.42 3.52 8.10
N VAL A 198 8.54 2.54 8.38
CA VAL A 198 7.74 1.86 7.35
C VAL A 198 6.77 2.85 6.68
N LEU A 199 6.06 3.67 7.44
CA LEU A 199 5.16 4.70 6.88
C LEU A 199 5.92 5.70 6.00
N LEU A 200 7.09 6.16 6.44
CA LEU A 200 7.96 7.02 5.63
C LEU A 200 8.44 6.31 4.35
N ALA A 201 8.76 5.01 4.44
CA ALA A 201 9.14 4.21 3.27
C ALA A 201 7.97 4.02 2.29
N MET A 202 6.75 3.77 2.80
CA MET A 202 5.54 3.67 1.97
C MET A 202 5.28 4.99 1.23
N ALA A 203 5.32 6.12 1.92
CA ALA A 203 5.18 7.45 1.29
C ALA A 203 6.23 7.68 0.19
N ASP A 204 7.49 7.34 0.45
CA ASP A 204 8.58 7.43 -0.54
C ASP A 204 8.34 6.51 -1.76
N ILE A 205 7.79 5.32 -1.57
CA ILE A 205 7.49 4.37 -2.66
C ILE A 205 6.32 4.86 -3.49
N MET A 206 5.23 5.29 -2.84
CA MET A 206 4.02 5.79 -3.48
C MET A 206 4.30 7.03 -4.32
N ASP A 207 5.09 7.97 -3.79
CA ASP A 207 5.50 9.18 -4.53
C ASP A 207 6.36 8.85 -5.75
N LYS A 208 7.34 7.95 -5.62
CA LYS A 208 8.24 7.57 -6.73
C LYS A 208 7.51 6.75 -7.80
N GLY A 209 6.55 5.94 -7.39
CA GLY A 209 5.75 5.10 -8.27
C GLY A 209 4.55 5.81 -8.90
N CYS A 210 4.24 7.04 -8.47
CA CYS A 210 2.97 7.72 -8.75
C CYS A 210 1.77 6.78 -8.50
N ALA A 211 1.82 6.04 -7.39
CA ALA A 211 0.86 4.98 -7.07
C ALA A 211 0.12 5.31 -5.76
N ASP A 212 -1.17 5.00 -5.72
CA ASP A 212 -2.03 5.24 -4.55
C ASP A 212 -1.89 4.19 -3.44
N SER A 213 -1.00 3.21 -3.63
CA SER A 213 -0.78 2.12 -2.68
C SER A 213 0.60 1.48 -2.86
N VAL A 214 1.07 0.83 -1.80
CA VAL A 214 2.05 -0.25 -1.90
C VAL A 214 1.26 -1.53 -2.19
N GLY A 215 1.65 -2.25 -3.25
CA GLY A 215 0.95 -3.47 -3.68
C GLY A 215 0.95 -4.60 -2.63
N PRO A 216 0.29 -5.72 -2.95
CA PRO A 216 0.25 -6.90 -2.08
C PRO A 216 1.64 -7.39 -1.66
N LEU A 217 1.80 -7.79 -0.40
CA LEU A 217 3.10 -8.27 0.13
C LEU A 217 3.61 -9.54 -0.56
N ASP A 218 2.70 -10.35 -1.13
CA ASP A 218 3.04 -11.55 -1.90
C ASP A 218 3.49 -11.26 -3.34
N GLU A 219 3.12 -10.11 -3.90
CA GLU A 219 3.49 -9.69 -5.25
C GLU A 219 4.69 -8.75 -5.30
N ILE A 220 4.97 -8.00 -4.23
CA ILE A 220 6.11 -7.06 -4.21
C ILE A 220 7.46 -7.78 -4.18
N SER A 221 8.43 -7.20 -4.88
CA SER A 221 9.79 -7.75 -4.98
C SER A 221 10.74 -7.27 -3.88
N TYR A 222 10.24 -6.50 -2.91
CA TYR A 222 11.01 -5.91 -1.82
C TYR A 222 10.36 -6.21 -0.47
N THR A 223 11.12 -6.01 0.60
CA THR A 223 10.62 -6.05 1.99
C THR A 223 10.77 -4.67 2.60
N PHE A 224 9.95 -4.34 3.59
CA PHE A 224 10.09 -3.10 4.33
C PHE A 224 11.26 -3.19 5.32
N THR A 225 11.26 -4.23 6.14
CA THR A 225 12.16 -4.43 7.29
C THR A 225 13.31 -5.40 7.03
N GLY A 226 13.30 -6.10 5.88
CA GLY A 226 14.27 -7.15 5.56
C GLY A 226 13.81 -8.57 5.90
N SER A 227 12.63 -8.72 6.53
CA SER A 227 11.99 -10.00 6.80
C SER A 227 10.48 -9.90 6.56
N ARG A 228 9.90 -10.91 5.91
CA ARG A 228 8.46 -10.96 5.62
C ARG A 228 7.62 -11.06 6.89
N ASP A 229 8.07 -11.82 7.88
CA ASP A 229 7.36 -11.97 9.16
C ASP A 229 7.31 -10.63 9.92
N ARG A 230 8.45 -9.90 9.93
CA ARG A 230 8.51 -8.56 10.54
C ARG A 230 7.67 -7.54 9.78
N ASP A 231 7.61 -7.63 8.45
CA ASP A 231 6.73 -6.78 7.63
C ASP A 231 5.26 -7.00 8.00
N ILE A 232 4.82 -8.26 8.15
CA ILE A 232 3.46 -8.61 8.56
C ILE A 232 3.15 -8.05 9.96
N ASP A 233 4.06 -8.20 10.92
CA ASP A 233 3.84 -7.70 12.28
C ASP A 233 3.74 -6.17 12.33
N VAL A 234 4.59 -5.47 11.56
CA VAL A 234 4.53 -4.00 11.48
C VAL A 234 3.27 -3.53 10.75
N LEU A 235 2.86 -4.17 9.65
CA LEU A 235 1.59 -3.80 9.00
C LEU A 235 0.39 -4.07 9.91
N ARG A 236 0.42 -5.13 10.73
CA ARG A 236 -0.62 -5.39 11.73
C ARG A 236 -0.70 -4.25 12.76
N GLU A 237 0.44 -3.80 13.28
CA GLU A 237 0.55 -2.67 14.19
C GLU A 237 -0.02 -1.38 13.55
N LEU A 238 0.44 -1.04 12.35
CA LEU A 238 0.03 0.16 11.63
C LEU A 238 -1.47 0.14 11.28
N TYR A 239 -2.00 -1.03 10.92
CA TYR A 239 -3.42 -1.21 10.64
C TYR A 239 -4.26 -1.04 11.90
N ALA A 240 -3.86 -1.64 13.02
CA ALA A 240 -4.53 -1.49 14.31
C ALA A 240 -4.53 -0.03 14.79
N GLY A 241 -3.45 0.71 14.53
CA GLY A 241 -3.36 2.14 14.85
C GLY A 241 -4.04 3.09 13.84
N HIS A 242 -4.69 2.56 12.79
CA HIS A 242 -5.32 3.31 11.70
C HIS A 242 -4.36 4.23 10.91
N TRP A 243 -3.09 3.83 10.79
CA TRP A 243 -2.09 4.52 9.96
C TRP A 243 -2.12 4.09 8.50
N ILE A 244 -2.59 2.88 8.24
CA ILE A 244 -2.76 2.32 6.90
C ILE A 244 -4.15 1.75 6.74
N ALA A 245 -4.60 1.69 5.49
CA ALA A 245 -5.87 1.08 5.13
C ALA A 245 -5.70 0.16 3.91
N PRO A 246 -6.46 -0.94 3.84
CA PRO A 246 -6.56 -1.74 2.63
C PRO A 246 -7.23 -0.93 1.51
N THR A 247 -6.85 -1.19 0.26
CA THR A 247 -7.38 -0.46 -0.91
C THR A 247 -7.49 -1.33 -2.15
N PRO A 248 -8.40 -1.03 -3.10
CA PRO A 248 -8.49 -1.78 -4.34
C PRO A 248 -7.17 -1.80 -5.15
N PRO A 249 -6.92 -2.83 -5.96
CA PRO A 249 -7.81 -3.97 -6.23
C PRO A 249 -7.81 -5.00 -5.08
N VAL A 250 -8.99 -5.36 -4.60
CA VAL A 250 -9.20 -6.46 -3.64
C VAL A 250 -10.34 -7.36 -4.11
N THR A 251 -10.24 -8.62 -3.76
CA THR A 251 -11.23 -9.67 -4.03
C THR A 251 -11.95 -10.07 -2.75
N ILE A 252 -13.07 -10.79 -2.89
CA ILE A 252 -13.79 -11.31 -1.71
C ILE A 252 -12.98 -12.36 -0.95
N ASP A 253 -12.02 -13.01 -1.60
CA ASP A 253 -11.25 -14.09 -0.97
C ASP A 253 -10.12 -13.53 -0.07
N ASP A 254 -9.87 -12.22 -0.14
CA ASP A 254 -8.88 -11.51 0.68
C ASP A 254 -9.40 -11.11 2.07
N PHE A 255 -10.65 -11.44 2.38
CA PHE A 255 -11.31 -11.10 3.62
C PHE A 255 -11.79 -12.33 4.39
N ALA A 256 -11.80 -12.21 5.72
CA ALA A 256 -12.47 -13.14 6.60
C ALA A 256 -13.91 -12.65 6.85
N TYR A 257 -14.86 -13.59 6.94
CA TYR A 257 -16.28 -13.29 7.11
C TYR A 257 -16.86 -14.01 8.33
N ASN A 258 -17.79 -13.33 9.01
CA ASN A 258 -18.67 -13.94 10.00
C ASN A 258 -19.77 -14.78 9.33
N ASP A 259 -20.58 -15.48 10.14
CA ASP A 259 -21.69 -16.33 9.66
C ASP A 259 -22.77 -15.54 8.91
N ASP A 260 -22.91 -14.24 9.18
CA ASP A 260 -23.84 -13.32 8.51
C ASP A 260 -23.25 -12.68 7.23
N ASP A 261 -22.10 -13.15 6.78
CA ASP A 261 -21.31 -12.62 5.66
C ASP A 261 -20.81 -11.18 5.85
N THR A 262 -20.82 -10.64 7.07
CA THR A 262 -20.10 -9.39 7.40
C THR A 262 -18.59 -9.63 7.46
N VAL A 263 -17.80 -8.61 7.12
CA VAL A 263 -16.33 -8.70 7.15
C VAL A 263 -15.84 -8.68 8.59
N SER A 264 -15.10 -9.71 8.99
CA SER A 264 -14.49 -9.82 10.32
C SER A 264 -13.03 -9.39 10.35
N GLY A 265 -12.35 -9.45 9.20
CA GLY A 265 -10.94 -9.08 9.09
C GLY A 265 -10.43 -9.16 7.65
N VAL A 266 -9.17 -8.79 7.46
CA VAL A 266 -8.48 -8.77 6.16
C VAL A 266 -7.17 -9.55 6.26
N TYR A 267 -6.83 -10.31 5.22
CA TYR A 267 -5.53 -10.97 5.14
C TYR A 267 -4.46 -9.95 4.74
N LEU A 268 -3.36 -9.89 5.49
CA LEU A 268 -2.34 -8.85 5.31
C LEU A 268 -1.55 -8.96 4.01
N GLU A 269 -1.36 -10.19 3.51
CA GLU A 269 -0.48 -10.45 2.38
C GLU A 269 -1.08 -10.14 1.00
N PRO A 270 -2.28 -10.62 0.64
CA PRO A 270 -2.81 -10.48 -0.72
C PRO A 270 -3.41 -9.09 -1.02
N VAL A 271 -3.46 -8.20 -0.02
CA VAL A 271 -4.16 -6.92 -0.12
C VAL A 271 -3.18 -5.76 -0.36
N PRO A 272 -3.48 -4.82 -1.28
CA PRO A 272 -2.73 -3.57 -1.39
C PRO A 272 -2.99 -2.66 -0.19
N TRP A 273 -1.94 -1.99 0.28
CA TRP A 273 -1.97 -1.09 1.42
C TRP A 273 -1.73 0.35 1.00
N ARG A 274 -2.45 1.27 1.60
CA ARG A 274 -2.21 2.70 1.42
C ARG A 274 -2.18 3.41 2.75
N LEU A 275 -1.73 4.66 2.72
CA LEU A 275 -1.78 5.56 3.86
C LEU A 275 -3.24 5.89 4.21
N ALA A 276 -3.48 6.14 5.49
CA ALA A 276 -4.81 6.43 6.00
C ALA A 276 -5.41 7.74 5.46
N HIS A 277 -6.74 7.84 5.52
CA HIS A 277 -7.54 8.85 4.82
C HIS A 277 -7.77 10.15 5.58
N TRP A 278 -7.44 10.22 6.87
CA TRP A 278 -7.81 11.34 7.72
C TRP A 278 -7.12 12.67 7.36
N GLU A 279 -6.10 12.64 6.49
CA GLU A 279 -5.41 13.84 6.00
C GLU A 279 -5.85 14.25 4.58
N GLY A 280 -6.66 13.44 3.91
CA GLY A 280 -7.18 13.76 2.59
C GLY A 280 -7.58 12.55 1.75
N ASP A 281 -8.37 12.80 0.71
CA ASP A 281 -8.71 11.80 -0.29
C ASP A 281 -7.56 11.55 -1.29
N ASN A 282 -6.55 12.42 -1.32
CA ASN A 282 -5.42 12.37 -2.22
C ASN A 282 -4.16 11.83 -1.52
N THR A 283 -3.57 10.80 -2.12
CA THR A 283 -2.29 10.19 -1.69
C THR A 283 -1.19 11.21 -1.46
N ALA A 284 -1.08 12.24 -2.30
CA ALA A 284 -0.01 13.24 -2.19
C ALA A 284 -0.11 14.11 -0.94
N ASP A 285 -1.33 14.37 -0.45
CA ASP A 285 -1.55 15.17 0.75
C ASP A 285 -1.29 14.30 1.99
N ALA A 286 -1.83 13.07 2.03
CA ALA A 286 -1.53 12.10 3.09
C ALA A 286 -0.02 11.78 3.21
N SER A 287 0.70 11.64 2.09
CA SER A 287 2.17 11.46 2.09
C SER A 287 2.90 12.66 2.69
N ARG A 288 2.45 13.88 2.41
CA ARG A 288 3.07 15.13 2.90
C ARG A 288 2.87 15.29 4.39
N ASP A 289 1.66 15.02 4.86
CA ASP A 289 1.27 15.28 6.24
C ASP A 289 1.83 14.20 7.17
N ILE A 290 1.76 12.91 6.80
CA ILE A 290 2.50 11.83 7.49
C ILE A 290 3.99 12.14 7.60
N ARG A 291 4.63 12.61 6.53
CA ARG A 291 6.05 12.99 6.61
C ARG A 291 6.27 14.09 7.63
N THR A 292 5.40 15.09 7.66
CA THR A 292 5.50 16.23 8.57
C THR A 292 5.32 15.79 10.03
N ILE A 293 4.26 15.02 10.32
CA ILE A 293 3.96 14.52 11.67
C ILE A 293 5.08 13.58 12.16
N LEU A 294 5.46 12.60 11.33
CA LEU A 294 6.43 11.60 11.73
C LEU A 294 7.84 12.17 11.83
N ARG A 295 8.24 13.11 10.97
CA ARG A 295 9.51 13.83 11.13
C ARG A 295 9.51 14.64 12.41
N HIS A 296 8.47 15.41 12.68
CA HIS A 296 8.39 16.18 13.92
C HIS A 296 8.55 15.29 15.16
N LYS A 297 7.85 14.14 15.19
CA LYS A 297 7.99 13.15 16.26
C LYS A 297 9.41 12.61 16.35
N LEU A 298 9.96 12.16 15.22
CA LEU A 298 11.30 11.60 15.19
C LEU A 298 12.33 12.64 15.62
N HIS A 299 12.17 13.92 15.30
CA HIS A 299 13.04 15.02 15.74
C HIS A 299 12.87 15.40 17.20
N ALA A 300 11.65 15.34 17.74
CA ALA A 300 11.37 15.57 19.14
C ALA A 300 11.89 14.42 20.04
N SER A 301 11.92 13.20 19.52
CA SER A 301 12.45 12.04 20.23
C SER A 301 13.99 12.02 20.26
N GLU A 302 14.59 11.53 21.35
CA GLU A 302 16.03 11.22 21.42
C GLU A 302 16.39 9.93 20.67
N ASP A 303 15.51 9.42 19.82
CA ASP A 303 15.58 8.10 19.16
C ASP A 303 16.70 7.96 18.10
N THR A 304 17.68 8.88 18.01
CA THR A 304 18.76 8.77 16.99
C THR A 304 19.58 7.52 17.20
N ASP A 305 19.94 7.23 18.44
CA ASP A 305 20.71 6.04 18.78
C ASP A 305 19.87 4.80 18.47
N ALA A 306 18.56 4.82 18.72
CA ALA A 306 17.66 3.73 18.37
C ALA A 306 17.55 3.51 16.85
N ILE A 307 17.46 4.59 16.06
CA ILE A 307 17.47 4.52 14.58
C ILE A 307 18.81 3.95 14.10
N GLN A 308 19.92 4.44 14.66
CA GLN A 308 21.26 4.01 14.30
C GLN A 308 21.48 2.52 14.63
N GLU A 309 21.04 2.07 15.81
CA GLU A 309 21.06 0.66 16.21
C GLU A 309 20.20 -0.22 15.30
N MET A 310 19.03 0.27 14.90
CA MET A 310 18.15 -0.43 13.94
C MET A 310 18.82 -0.55 12.56
N VAL A 311 19.45 0.52 12.06
CA VAL A 311 20.20 0.48 10.79
C VAL A 311 21.31 -0.55 10.86
N TYR A 312 22.08 -0.59 11.96
CA TYR A 312 23.11 -1.61 12.15
C TYR A 312 22.54 -3.03 12.21
N ASP A 313 21.41 -3.26 12.88
CA ASP A 313 20.75 -4.57 12.93
C ASP A 313 20.33 -5.07 11.55
N ILE A 314 19.71 -4.19 10.76
CA ILE A 314 19.25 -4.50 9.40
C ILE A 314 20.43 -4.79 8.48
N GLU A 315 21.45 -3.92 8.50
CA GLU A 315 22.63 -4.08 7.65
C GLU A 315 23.44 -5.33 8.00
N ALA A 316 23.56 -5.66 9.29
CA ALA A 316 24.15 -6.93 9.73
C ALA A 316 23.35 -8.13 9.20
N GLY A 317 22.02 -8.08 9.29
CA GLY A 317 21.12 -9.07 8.69
C GLY A 317 21.35 -9.23 7.18
N MET A 318 21.52 -8.12 6.46
CA MET A 318 21.84 -8.15 5.02
C MET A 318 23.19 -8.80 4.72
N VAL A 319 24.22 -8.58 5.55
CA VAL A 319 25.53 -9.25 5.40
C VAL A 319 25.39 -10.77 5.59
N VAL A 320 24.61 -11.21 6.57
CA VAL A 320 24.34 -12.64 6.79
C VAL A 320 23.56 -13.25 5.62
N GLN A 321 22.53 -12.57 5.12
CA GLN A 321 21.79 -12.99 3.93
C GLN A 321 22.70 -13.05 2.70
N TYR A 322 23.63 -12.09 2.56
CA TYR A 322 24.61 -12.10 1.48
C TYR A 322 25.53 -13.33 1.56
N LEU A 323 26.05 -13.63 2.75
CA LEU A 323 26.89 -14.83 2.99
C LEU A 323 26.15 -16.12 2.65
N ALA A 324 24.92 -16.27 3.15
CA ALA A 324 24.09 -17.44 2.87
C ALA A 324 23.79 -17.57 1.37
N GLY A 325 23.48 -16.45 0.70
CA GLY A 325 23.24 -16.41 -0.74
C GLY A 325 24.49 -16.73 -1.57
N LEU A 326 25.68 -16.29 -1.16
CA LEU A 326 26.94 -16.67 -1.82
C LEU A 326 27.20 -18.18 -1.73
N LEU A 327 27.08 -18.75 -0.52
CA LEU A 327 27.25 -20.18 -0.29
C LEU A 327 26.29 -20.98 -1.18
N LYS A 328 25.00 -20.63 -1.16
CA LYS A 328 23.95 -21.34 -1.92
C LYS A 328 24.06 -21.13 -3.43
N HIS A 329 24.02 -19.89 -3.89
CA HIS A 329 23.84 -19.57 -5.31
C HIS A 329 25.14 -19.64 -6.11
N LYS A 330 26.27 -19.26 -5.51
CA LYS A 330 27.55 -19.18 -6.23
C LYS A 330 28.39 -20.44 -6.07
N TYR A 331 28.42 -21.02 -4.88
CA TYR A 331 29.32 -22.12 -4.56
C TYR A 331 28.61 -23.47 -4.38
N GLY A 332 27.27 -23.52 -4.34
CA GLY A 332 26.52 -24.76 -4.17
C GLY A 332 26.74 -25.44 -2.80
N GLU A 333 27.12 -24.66 -1.80
CA GLU A 333 27.42 -25.14 -0.45
C GLU A 333 26.16 -25.20 0.43
N ALA A 334 26.25 -25.99 1.50
CA ALA A 334 25.22 -26.06 2.53
C ALA A 334 25.01 -24.68 3.20
N PRO A 335 23.79 -24.39 3.70
CA PRO A 335 23.51 -23.13 4.41
C PRO A 335 24.33 -23.02 5.70
N ILE A 336 24.42 -21.79 6.22
CA ILE A 336 25.02 -21.53 7.53
C ILE A 336 24.19 -22.26 8.60
N PRO A 337 24.81 -23.07 9.49
CA PRO A 337 24.09 -23.72 10.57
C PRO A 337 23.39 -22.71 11.47
N GLU A 338 22.17 -23.01 11.93
CA GLU A 338 21.37 -22.10 12.75
C GLU A 338 22.11 -21.62 14.01
N SER A 339 22.89 -22.50 14.65
CA SER A 339 23.71 -22.17 15.81
C SER A 339 24.82 -21.13 15.56
N ARG A 340 25.16 -20.87 14.29
CA ARG A 340 26.22 -19.93 13.87
C ARG A 340 25.66 -18.65 13.26
N LEU A 341 24.35 -18.56 13.03
CA LEU A 341 23.70 -17.34 12.52
C LEU A 341 23.85 -16.15 13.49
N PRO A 342 23.65 -16.30 14.83
CA PRO A 342 23.85 -15.20 15.75
C PRO A 342 25.27 -14.66 15.73
N GLU A 343 26.28 -15.54 15.74
CA GLU A 343 27.69 -15.13 15.69
C GLU A 343 28.04 -14.36 14.41
N ALA A 344 27.50 -14.79 13.26
CA ALA A 344 27.70 -14.09 12.00
C ALA A 344 27.08 -12.69 12.02
N HIS A 345 25.87 -12.57 12.58
CA HIS A 345 25.17 -11.31 12.75
C HIS A 345 25.91 -10.37 13.71
N ASP A 346 26.26 -10.85 14.90
CA ASP A 346 26.97 -10.06 15.92
C ASP A 346 28.33 -9.56 15.41
N THR A 347 29.06 -10.41 14.69
CA THR A 347 30.32 -10.05 14.04
C THR A 347 30.14 -8.92 13.02
N ALA A 348 29.11 -9.03 12.17
CA ALA A 348 28.82 -8.00 11.18
C ALA A 348 28.36 -6.70 11.83
N ARG A 349 27.49 -6.79 12.85
CA ARG A 349 26.99 -5.63 13.60
C ARG A 349 28.12 -4.89 14.31
N ALA A 350 29.01 -5.60 15.00
CA ALA A 350 30.17 -5.01 15.65
C ALA A 350 31.09 -4.29 14.64
N ALA A 351 31.34 -4.89 13.48
CA ALA A 351 32.13 -4.26 12.42
C ALA A 351 31.47 -2.97 11.89
N LEU A 352 30.15 -2.96 11.68
CA LEU A 352 29.43 -1.76 11.24
C LEU A 352 29.51 -0.62 12.28
N LYS A 353 29.47 -0.95 13.57
CA LYS A 353 29.70 0.02 14.66
C LYS A 353 31.12 0.56 14.69
N ASP A 354 32.11 -0.27 14.34
CA ASP A 354 33.52 0.12 14.24
C ASP A 354 33.83 0.98 13.00
N GLY A 355 32.82 1.36 12.20
CA GLY A 355 32.94 2.28 11.08
C GLY A 355 33.02 1.64 9.70
N PHE A 356 32.87 0.31 9.59
CA PHE A 356 32.76 -0.34 8.28
C PHE A 356 31.44 0.02 7.60
N THR A 357 31.48 0.27 6.29
CA THR A 357 30.27 0.41 5.49
C THR A 357 29.70 -0.95 5.13
N LEU A 358 28.38 -1.04 4.90
CA LEU A 358 27.75 -2.27 4.37
C LEU A 358 28.50 -2.82 3.15
N ARG A 359 28.92 -1.94 2.23
CA ARG A 359 29.63 -2.34 1.00
C ARG A 359 31.01 -2.95 1.27
N GLN A 360 31.73 -2.42 2.25
CA GLN A 360 32.99 -3.03 2.72
C GLN A 360 32.73 -4.39 3.36
N MET A 361 31.66 -4.50 4.16
CA MET A 361 31.28 -5.78 4.76
C MET A 361 30.91 -6.84 3.73
N LEU A 362 30.30 -6.47 2.60
CA LEU A 362 30.07 -7.40 1.48
C LEU A 362 31.40 -7.90 0.88
N ALA A 363 32.42 -7.04 0.74
CA ALA A 363 33.74 -7.45 0.27
C ALA A 363 34.43 -8.41 1.25
N VAL A 364 34.35 -8.13 2.56
CA VAL A 364 34.88 -9.02 3.61
C VAL A 364 34.14 -10.36 3.59
N ALA A 365 32.81 -10.35 3.51
CA ALA A 365 31.96 -11.53 3.42
C ALA A 365 32.29 -12.41 2.20
N TRP A 366 32.47 -11.79 1.03
CA TRP A 366 32.87 -12.48 -0.18
C TRP A 366 34.24 -13.14 -0.02
N SER A 367 35.22 -12.41 0.52
CA SER A 367 36.58 -12.91 0.75
C SER A 367 36.60 -14.06 1.75
N ALA A 368 35.80 -13.96 2.82
CA ALA A 368 35.63 -15.01 3.82
C ALA A 368 35.02 -16.28 3.21
N THR A 369 33.98 -16.14 2.40
CA THR A 369 33.31 -17.25 1.72
C THR A 369 34.27 -17.94 0.74
N SER A 370 34.90 -17.16 -0.15
CA SER A 370 35.83 -17.67 -1.16
C SER A 370 36.99 -18.47 -0.54
N ARG A 371 37.60 -17.94 0.54
CA ARG A 371 38.68 -18.64 1.27
C ARG A 371 38.21 -19.95 1.90
N SER A 372 37.01 -19.96 2.47
CA SER A 372 36.45 -21.13 3.15
C SER A 372 36.09 -22.23 2.14
N VAL A 373 35.50 -21.86 1.01
CA VAL A 373 35.20 -22.80 -0.08
C VAL A 373 36.50 -23.37 -0.67
N ALA A 374 37.51 -22.53 -0.93
CA ALA A 374 38.81 -22.99 -1.42
C ALA A 374 39.53 -23.92 -0.42
N TRP A 375 39.31 -23.74 0.88
CA TRP A 375 39.78 -24.69 1.89
C TRP A 375 38.98 -26.00 1.87
N GLY A 376 37.65 -25.92 1.78
CA GLY A 376 36.75 -27.08 1.67
C GLY A 376 37.07 -27.96 0.47
N ALA A 377 37.25 -27.35 -0.70
CA ALA A 377 37.62 -28.03 -1.94
C ALA A 377 38.95 -28.80 -1.87
N ARG A 378 39.87 -28.37 -0.99
CA ARG A 378 41.17 -29.03 -0.78
C ARG A 378 41.11 -30.15 0.27
N THR A 379 40.00 -30.28 0.99
CA THR A 379 39.90 -31.16 2.17
C THR A 379 38.82 -32.22 1.94
N GLN A 380 39.22 -33.47 1.64
CA GLN A 380 38.30 -34.55 1.22
C GLN A 380 37.26 -35.00 2.27
N TRP A 381 37.43 -34.67 3.55
CA TRP A 381 36.60 -35.21 4.65
C TRP A 381 35.68 -34.18 5.32
N VAL A 382 35.40 -33.07 4.63
CA VAL A 382 34.63 -31.96 5.20
C VAL A 382 33.14 -32.31 5.20
N LYS A 383 32.54 -32.33 6.39
CA LYS A 383 31.08 -32.57 6.55
C LYS A 383 30.28 -31.40 5.97
N PRO A 384 29.06 -31.64 5.45
CA PRO A 384 28.14 -30.58 5.05
C PRO A 384 27.99 -29.51 6.14
N GLY A 385 27.98 -28.24 5.75
CA GLY A 385 27.87 -27.10 6.67
C GLY A 385 29.20 -26.66 7.31
N THR A 386 30.26 -27.48 7.29
CA THR A 386 31.56 -27.09 7.87
C THR A 386 32.20 -25.94 7.10
N VAL A 387 32.07 -25.91 5.76
CA VAL A 387 32.52 -24.78 4.92
C VAL A 387 31.76 -23.50 5.29
N ALA A 388 30.46 -23.60 5.54
CA ALA A 388 29.64 -22.47 5.97
C ALA A 388 30.03 -21.99 7.38
N SER A 389 30.28 -22.89 8.34
CA SER A 389 30.80 -22.53 9.67
C SER A 389 32.17 -21.87 9.61
N ALA A 390 33.07 -22.40 8.76
CA ALA A 390 34.39 -21.81 8.51
C ALA A 390 34.26 -20.41 7.88
N THR A 391 33.23 -20.18 7.05
CA THR A 391 32.93 -18.87 6.48
C THR A 391 32.60 -17.85 7.55
N VAL A 392 31.78 -18.20 8.54
CA VAL A 392 31.49 -17.33 9.70
C VAL A 392 32.77 -17.03 10.50
N THR A 393 33.61 -18.04 10.74
CA THR A 393 34.91 -17.84 11.42
C THR A 393 35.83 -16.90 10.63
N ASN A 394 35.89 -17.08 9.31
CA ASN A 394 36.72 -16.27 8.43
C ASN A 394 36.16 -14.86 8.21
N LEU A 395 34.85 -14.63 8.41
CA LEU A 395 34.27 -13.29 8.48
C LEU A 395 34.88 -12.52 9.64
N GLY A 396 34.85 -13.08 10.86
CA GLY A 396 35.43 -12.43 12.04
C GLY A 396 36.93 -12.15 11.90
N LYS A 397 37.69 -13.14 11.41
CA LYS A 397 39.11 -12.93 11.07
C LYS A 397 39.30 -11.83 10.01
N GLY A 398 38.44 -11.83 8.99
CA GLY A 398 38.46 -10.86 7.91
C GLY A 398 38.25 -9.42 8.39
N VAL A 399 37.27 -9.21 9.27
CA VAL A 399 37.04 -7.92 9.93
C VAL A 399 38.27 -7.50 10.73
N GLY A 400 38.83 -8.42 11.54
CA GLY A 400 40.04 -8.14 12.33
C GLY A 400 41.22 -7.67 11.49
N TYR A 401 41.52 -8.35 10.37
CA TYR A 401 42.59 -7.93 9.45
C TYR A 401 42.31 -6.64 8.69
N ALA A 402 41.03 -6.31 8.52
CA ALA A 402 40.60 -5.16 7.77
C ALA A 402 40.62 -3.86 8.58
N LYS A 403 40.69 -3.90 9.92
CA LYS A 403 40.75 -2.68 10.75
C LYS A 403 41.95 -1.80 10.39
N ASP A 404 43.07 -2.42 10.02
CA ASP A 404 44.32 -1.71 9.73
C ASP A 404 44.54 -1.45 8.22
N ARG A 405 43.56 -1.77 7.35
CA ARG A 405 43.73 -1.71 5.88
C ARG A 405 42.47 -1.24 5.19
N GLY A 406 42.62 -0.44 4.13
CA GLY A 406 41.49 -0.05 3.29
C GLY A 406 40.80 -1.27 2.64
N VAL A 407 39.50 -1.43 2.88
CA VAL A 407 38.67 -2.46 2.24
C VAL A 407 37.96 -1.86 1.03
N PRO A 408 37.98 -2.53 -0.14
CA PRO A 408 37.21 -2.07 -1.29
C PRO A 408 35.71 -2.19 -1.04
N GLU A 409 34.93 -1.31 -1.66
CA GLU A 409 33.47 -1.34 -1.57
C GLU A 409 32.87 -2.21 -2.68
N TYR A 410 31.98 -3.15 -2.32
CA TYR A 410 31.25 -3.96 -3.29
C TYR A 410 29.79 -3.51 -3.40
N ASP A 411 29.24 -3.55 -4.61
CA ASP A 411 27.81 -3.34 -4.83
C ASP A 411 26.98 -4.57 -4.43
N LEU A 412 25.73 -4.30 -4.06
CA LEU A 412 24.77 -5.34 -3.73
C LEU A 412 24.37 -6.10 -5.00
N PRO A 413 24.36 -7.44 -4.97
CA PRO A 413 23.90 -8.22 -6.11
C PRO A 413 22.39 -8.05 -6.31
N HIS A 414 21.90 -8.23 -7.54
CA HIS A 414 20.49 -8.03 -7.89
C HIS A 414 19.50 -8.87 -7.06
N TRP A 415 19.95 -10.01 -6.52
CA TRP A 415 19.16 -10.94 -5.71
C TRP A 415 19.07 -10.54 -4.23
N LEU A 416 19.95 -9.66 -3.76
CA LEU A 416 19.89 -9.13 -2.39
C LEU A 416 19.25 -7.74 -2.42
N LYS A 417 17.98 -7.66 -2.02
CA LYS A 417 17.22 -6.42 -2.02
C LYS A 417 17.49 -5.64 -0.74
N LYS A 418 17.58 -4.32 -0.86
CA LYS A 418 17.65 -3.43 0.30
C LYS A 418 16.26 -3.30 0.93
N PRO A 419 16.13 -3.47 2.25
CA PRO A 419 14.91 -3.14 2.96
C PRO A 419 14.52 -1.68 2.73
N ALA A 420 13.23 -1.42 2.50
CA ALA A 420 12.74 -0.10 2.15
C ALA A 420 12.99 0.95 3.25
N ILE A 421 12.99 0.55 4.52
CA ILE A 421 13.18 1.46 5.67
C ILE A 421 14.60 2.03 5.79
N LEU A 422 15.61 1.42 5.15
CA LEU A 422 17.00 1.90 5.23
C LEU A 422 17.16 3.30 4.63
N ALA A 423 16.43 3.60 3.55
CA ALA A 423 16.52 4.89 2.88
C ALA A 423 16.02 6.06 3.76
N PRO A 424 14.80 6.02 4.33
CA PRO A 424 14.36 7.07 5.25
C PRO A 424 15.20 7.11 6.53
N ALA A 425 15.58 5.96 7.11
CA ALA A 425 16.41 5.93 8.32
C ALA A 425 17.76 6.65 8.14
N ARG A 426 18.49 6.34 7.06
CA ARG A 426 19.77 6.99 6.75
C ARG A 426 19.61 8.47 6.44
N ARG A 427 18.49 8.88 5.82
CA ARG A 427 18.20 10.30 5.57
C ARG A 427 18.07 11.08 6.88
N ILE A 428 17.29 10.55 7.83
CA ILE A 428 17.11 11.17 9.15
C ILE A 428 18.44 11.25 9.90
N LEU A 429 19.24 10.17 9.88
CA LEU A 429 20.57 10.17 10.51
C LEU A 429 21.51 11.21 9.89
N ALA A 430 21.50 11.35 8.56
CA ALA A 430 22.31 12.34 7.85
C ALA A 430 21.86 13.78 8.14
N GLU A 431 20.56 14.04 8.17
CA GLU A 431 19.98 15.34 8.53
C GLU A 431 20.37 15.74 9.96
N ARG A 432 20.28 14.80 10.91
CA ARG A 432 20.72 15.02 12.30
C ARG A 432 22.22 15.25 12.42
N ALA A 433 23.04 14.43 11.76
CA ALA A 433 24.49 14.60 11.75
C ALA A 433 24.89 15.98 11.19
N GLY A 434 24.22 16.43 10.12
CA GLY A 434 24.39 17.78 9.56
C GLY A 434 24.01 18.89 10.56
N ALA A 435 22.88 18.74 11.26
CA ALA A 435 22.45 19.68 12.29
C ALA A 435 23.44 19.74 13.48
N SER A 436 23.92 18.59 13.95
CA SER A 436 24.93 18.50 15.01
C SER A 436 26.26 19.12 14.60
N GLN A 437 26.72 18.87 13.36
CA GLN A 437 27.94 19.48 12.82
C GLN A 437 27.81 21.00 12.72
N ALA A 438 26.66 21.50 12.24
CA ALA A 438 26.41 22.94 12.15
C ALA A 438 26.38 23.60 13.54
N LEU A 439 25.78 22.94 14.53
CA LEU A 439 25.76 23.41 15.92
C LEU A 439 27.16 23.41 16.56
N ALA A 440 27.97 22.37 16.30
CA ALA A 440 29.35 22.32 16.77
C ALA A 440 30.21 23.43 16.15
N ALA A 441 30.05 23.68 14.85
CA ALA A 441 30.72 24.80 14.17
C ALA A 441 30.32 26.15 14.77
N PHE A 442 29.03 26.37 15.02
CA PHE A 442 28.54 27.55 15.72
C PHE A 442 29.18 27.69 17.10
N ARG A 443 29.19 26.64 17.93
CA ARG A 443 29.78 26.69 19.28
C ARG A 443 31.27 27.04 19.25
N ASN A 444 32.02 26.49 18.30
CA ASN A 444 33.44 26.81 18.14
C ASN A 444 33.66 28.28 17.77
N ILE A 445 32.85 28.83 16.86
CA ILE A 445 32.95 30.25 16.46
C ILE A 445 32.49 31.16 17.61
N HIS A 446 31.39 30.81 18.28
CA HIS A 446 30.89 31.54 19.45
C HIS A 446 31.95 31.61 20.54
N GLN A 447 32.57 30.49 20.90
CA GLN A 447 33.68 30.47 21.87
C GLN A 447 34.83 31.37 21.45
N ARG A 448 35.18 31.37 20.15
CA ARG A 448 36.23 32.25 19.61
C ARG A 448 35.87 33.74 19.75
N VAL A 449 34.64 34.13 19.38
CA VAL A 449 34.17 35.52 19.46
C VAL A 449 34.06 35.99 20.91
N THR A 450 33.49 35.19 21.79
CA THR A 450 33.38 35.53 23.23
C THR A 450 34.76 35.67 23.86
N ALA A 451 35.71 34.77 23.56
CA ALA A 451 37.08 34.86 24.08
C ALA A 451 37.82 36.11 23.61
N LEU A 452 37.56 36.59 22.39
CA LEU A 452 38.10 37.86 21.88
C LEU A 452 37.47 39.07 22.59
N ALA A 453 36.16 39.02 22.88
CA ALA A 453 35.45 40.07 23.60
C ALA A 453 35.89 40.20 25.07
N GLU A 454 36.33 39.10 25.69
CA GLU A 454 36.85 39.04 27.06
C GLU A 454 38.36 39.32 27.19
N GLY A 455 39.06 39.55 26.07
CA GLY A 455 40.49 39.88 26.05
C GLY A 455 40.83 41.14 26.86
N PRO A 456 42.10 41.32 27.28
CA PRO A 456 42.50 42.47 28.10
C PRO A 456 42.13 43.76 27.39
N VAL A 457 41.15 44.45 27.97
CA VAL A 457 40.70 45.76 27.53
C VAL A 457 41.87 46.71 27.74
N GLU A 458 42.66 46.98 26.69
CA GLU A 458 43.60 48.09 26.71
C GLU A 458 42.77 49.37 26.90
N PHE A 459 42.84 49.91 28.11
CA PHE A 459 42.25 51.20 28.47
C PHE A 459 43.03 52.29 27.73
N HIS A 460 42.71 52.48 26.46
CA HIS A 460 42.93 53.77 25.82
C HIS A 460 41.85 54.72 26.36
N ASP A 461 42.25 55.51 27.35
CA ASP A 461 41.56 56.71 27.84
C ASP A 461 41.44 57.73 26.69
N GLU A 462 40.47 57.53 25.80
CA GLU A 462 39.88 58.62 25.03
C GLU A 462 38.48 58.88 25.59
N LEU A 463 38.47 59.44 26.80
CA LEU A 463 37.33 60.17 27.35
C LEU A 463 37.19 61.48 26.55
N ASP A 464 36.41 61.43 25.48
CA ASP A 464 35.75 62.64 24.96
C ASP A 464 34.23 62.48 25.09
N ASP A 465 33.78 62.37 26.34
CA ASP A 465 32.38 62.54 26.75
C ASP A 465 32.01 64.05 26.81
N GLY A 466 32.40 64.80 25.77
CA GLY A 466 31.97 66.18 25.52
C GLY A 466 30.57 66.29 24.90
N GLY A 467 29.77 65.22 24.93
CA GLY A 467 28.38 65.21 24.46
C GLY A 467 27.43 65.83 25.48
N GLY A 468 27.61 67.11 25.79
CA GLY A 468 26.66 67.87 26.59
C GLY A 468 25.25 67.73 26.01
N PHE A 469 24.24 67.64 26.87
CA PHE A 469 22.85 67.85 26.52
C PHE A 469 22.76 69.17 25.73
N LYS A 470 22.72 69.09 24.39
CA LYS A 470 22.32 70.23 23.57
C LYS A 470 20.87 70.49 23.94
N GLU A 471 20.64 71.64 24.58
CA GLU A 471 19.33 72.27 24.63
C GLU A 471 18.65 72.11 23.28
N VAL A 472 17.34 71.88 23.30
CA VAL A 472 16.46 71.77 22.13
C VAL A 472 16.58 73.06 21.31
N GLY A 473 17.61 73.13 20.48
CA GLY A 473 17.97 74.26 19.67
C GLY A 473 17.27 74.22 18.30
N PRO A 474 17.55 75.20 17.43
CA PRO A 474 16.85 75.47 16.16
C PRO A 474 16.71 74.28 15.16
N GLN A 475 17.34 73.15 15.43
CA GLN A 475 17.22 71.90 14.67
C GLN A 475 15.79 71.32 14.64
N VAL A 476 14.95 71.52 15.67
CA VAL A 476 13.55 71.03 15.63
C VAL A 476 12.69 71.84 14.66
N LEU A 477 12.97 73.15 14.53
CA LEU A 477 12.29 74.03 13.56
C LEU A 477 12.74 73.73 12.14
N GLU A 478 14.04 73.47 11.93
CA GLU A 478 14.59 73.04 10.64
C GLU A 478 14.04 71.67 10.22
N TRP A 479 13.95 70.72 11.15
CA TRP A 479 13.32 69.41 10.95
C TRP A 479 11.83 69.53 10.57
N LEU A 480 11.03 70.30 11.31
CA LEU A 480 9.62 70.56 10.98
C LEU A 480 9.44 71.28 9.63
N THR A 481 10.41 72.10 9.23
CA THR A 481 10.40 72.81 7.95
C THR A 481 10.73 71.86 6.80
N ASN A 482 11.74 71.01 6.94
CA ASN A 482 12.08 69.95 5.97
C ASN A 482 10.91 68.97 5.79
N LEU A 483 10.22 68.63 6.88
CA LEU A 483 9.04 67.76 6.88
C LEU A 483 7.83 68.40 6.18
N ARG A 484 7.64 69.72 6.31
CA ARG A 484 6.61 70.49 5.58
C ARG A 484 6.94 70.69 4.10
N GLU A 485 8.21 70.77 3.75
CA GLU A 485 8.68 70.94 2.38
C GLU A 485 8.86 69.62 1.61
N GLY A 486 8.59 68.48 2.26
CA GLY A 486 8.72 67.16 1.64
C GLY A 486 10.17 66.77 1.32
N ARG A 487 11.16 67.42 1.95
CA ARG A 487 12.56 67.06 1.81
C ARG A 487 12.85 65.87 2.72
N ALA A 488 13.27 64.75 2.14
CA ALA A 488 13.76 63.63 2.91
C ALA A 488 15.01 64.08 3.68
N GLU A 489 15.01 63.84 4.99
CA GLU A 489 16.16 64.11 5.86
C GLU A 489 17.38 63.37 5.32
N GLU A 490 18.51 64.07 5.14
CA GLU A 490 19.78 63.41 4.82
C GLU A 490 20.15 62.54 6.03
N ASP A 491 20.11 61.22 5.83
CA ASP A 491 20.37 60.25 6.88
C ASP A 491 21.89 60.19 7.15
N ASP A 492 22.36 61.08 8.01
CA ASP A 492 23.74 61.15 8.51
C ASP A 492 24.10 59.98 9.46
N SER A 493 23.22 58.99 9.60
CA SER A 493 23.52 57.81 10.41
C SER A 493 24.69 57.01 9.84
N PRO A 494 25.53 56.41 10.70
CA PRO A 494 26.64 55.59 10.24
C PRO A 494 26.13 54.42 9.39
N VAL A 495 26.84 54.17 8.29
CA VAL A 495 26.67 52.99 7.45
C VAL A 495 27.33 51.80 8.14
N LEU A 496 26.57 50.72 8.33
CA LEU A 496 27.02 49.52 9.01
C LEU A 496 26.59 48.26 8.25
N THR A 497 27.35 47.18 8.40
CA THR A 497 26.97 45.85 7.93
C THR A 497 26.19 45.12 9.02
N TYR A 498 25.01 44.60 8.67
CA TYR A 498 24.12 43.84 9.55
C TYR A 498 23.56 42.62 8.83
N ALA A 499 23.05 41.66 9.59
CA ALA A 499 22.36 40.49 9.05
C ALA A 499 20.85 40.67 9.24
N LEU A 500 20.08 40.57 8.15
CA LEU A 500 18.63 40.61 8.18
C LEU A 500 18.09 39.20 7.96
N VAL A 501 17.30 38.69 8.90
CA VAL A 501 16.55 37.43 8.76
C VAL A 501 15.11 37.76 8.43
N THR A 502 14.64 37.39 7.24
CA THR A 502 13.27 37.65 6.78
C THR A 502 12.26 36.74 7.50
N PRO A 503 10.94 37.04 7.44
CA PRO A 503 9.90 36.17 8.00
C PRO A 503 9.96 34.73 7.46
N ASP A 504 10.34 34.56 6.20
CA ASP A 504 10.54 33.25 5.54
C ASP A 504 11.77 32.49 6.07
N GLY A 505 12.58 33.12 6.92
CA GLY A 505 13.79 32.56 7.50
C GLY A 505 15.04 32.67 6.62
N GLU A 506 14.98 33.40 5.50
CA GLU A 506 16.16 33.70 4.69
C GLU A 506 17.02 34.76 5.38
N MET A 507 18.34 34.58 5.36
CA MET A 507 19.28 35.54 5.92
C MET A 507 20.06 36.25 4.81
N GLN A 508 20.11 37.57 4.90
CA GLN A 508 20.84 38.44 3.99
C GLN A 508 21.83 39.31 4.77
N MET A 509 23.06 39.42 4.28
CA MET A 509 24.02 40.40 4.78
C MET A 509 23.84 41.70 4.00
N LYS A 510 23.54 42.79 4.70
CA LYS A 510 23.28 44.10 4.10
C LYS A 510 24.19 45.15 4.70
N THR A 511 24.48 46.17 3.90
CA THR A 511 25.20 47.38 4.33
C THR A 511 24.29 48.56 4.09
N ALA A 512 23.88 49.23 5.16
CA ALA A 512 23.01 50.40 5.10
C ALA A 512 23.21 51.30 6.33
N THR A 513 22.57 52.47 6.30
CA THR A 513 22.50 53.36 7.47
C THR A 513 21.70 52.72 8.61
N THR A 514 21.95 53.17 9.84
CA THR A 514 21.25 52.66 11.03
C THR A 514 19.73 52.87 10.95
N ALA A 515 19.26 54.01 10.42
CA ALA A 515 17.84 54.27 10.25
C ALA A 515 17.21 53.31 9.23
N ARG A 516 17.89 53.04 8.11
CA ARG A 516 17.42 52.05 7.12
C ARG A 516 17.36 50.63 7.70
N MET A 517 18.36 50.20 8.47
CA MET A 517 18.31 48.90 9.15
C MET A 517 17.08 48.78 10.06
N ARG A 518 16.80 49.80 10.88
CA ARG A 518 15.61 49.83 11.75
C ARG A 518 14.31 49.78 10.94
N ASN A 519 14.23 50.50 9.83
CA ASN A 519 13.07 50.49 8.95
C ASN A 519 12.85 49.10 8.30
N GLU A 520 13.93 48.40 7.96
CA GLU A 520 13.82 47.05 7.41
C GLU A 520 13.39 46.03 8.47
N ALA A 521 13.87 46.16 9.72
CA ALA A 521 13.44 45.33 10.85
C ALA A 521 11.98 45.61 11.27
N SER A 522 11.49 46.84 11.12
CA SER A 522 10.13 47.25 11.54
C SER A 522 9.01 46.90 10.56
N SER A 523 9.36 46.34 9.39
CA SER A 523 8.47 45.88 8.31
C SER A 523 6.99 46.19 8.52
N ALA A 524 6.53 47.30 7.93
CA ALA A 524 5.15 47.81 7.84
C ALA A 524 4.85 49.18 8.50
N GLY A 525 5.86 50.02 8.73
CA GLY A 525 5.60 51.45 9.02
C GLY A 525 5.07 51.76 10.43
N ALA A 526 5.15 50.79 11.36
CA ALA A 526 4.85 51.02 12.77
C ALA A 526 5.89 51.94 13.45
N GLY A 527 7.10 52.07 12.88
CA GLY A 527 8.12 53.03 13.30
C GLY A 527 8.82 52.72 14.63
N VAL A 528 8.31 51.75 15.41
CA VAL A 528 8.89 51.36 16.70
C VAL A 528 9.62 50.02 16.57
N VAL A 529 10.85 49.99 17.08
CA VAL A 529 11.75 48.84 17.02
C VAL A 529 12.31 48.63 18.42
N ASP A 530 12.15 47.43 18.95
CA ASP A 530 12.77 47.05 20.23
C ASP A 530 14.17 46.48 20.00
N ARG A 531 15.07 46.77 20.94
CA ARG A 531 16.45 46.27 20.93
C ARG A 531 16.57 45.10 21.91
N ILE A 532 16.87 43.93 21.38
CA ILE A 532 17.22 42.77 22.20
C ILE A 532 18.72 42.79 22.50
N VAL A 533 19.05 42.66 23.78
CA VAL A 533 20.41 42.43 24.29
C VAL A 533 20.58 40.93 24.50
N LEU A 534 21.65 40.36 23.94
CA LEU A 534 21.90 38.93 23.95
C LEU A 534 22.88 38.57 25.05
N ASP A 535 22.42 37.82 26.05
CA ASP A 535 23.21 37.54 27.25
C ASP A 535 24.47 36.69 26.96
N SER A 536 24.43 35.78 25.98
CA SER A 536 25.58 34.92 25.67
C SER A 536 26.57 35.54 24.67
N THR A 537 26.16 36.58 23.96
CA THR A 537 26.99 37.33 23.02
C THR A 537 26.79 38.82 23.24
N THR A 538 27.46 39.37 24.24
CA THR A 538 27.32 40.79 24.66
C THR A 538 27.68 41.80 23.56
N THR A 539 28.41 41.36 22.54
CA THR A 539 28.79 42.17 21.37
C THR A 539 27.80 42.11 20.22
N VAL A 540 26.78 41.25 20.26
CA VAL A 540 25.74 41.12 19.24
C VAL A 540 24.40 41.53 19.83
N ASN A 541 23.68 42.37 19.10
CA ASN A 541 22.32 42.77 19.42
C ASN A 541 21.40 42.50 18.24
N ALA A 542 20.09 42.51 18.51
CA ALA A 542 19.08 42.40 17.49
C ALA A 542 18.05 43.53 17.59
N TYR A 543 17.52 43.93 16.44
CA TYR A 543 16.38 44.82 16.30
C TYR A 543 15.18 44.04 15.77
N ILE A 544 14.02 44.26 16.39
CA ILE A 544 12.76 43.62 16.05
C ILE A 544 11.67 44.68 15.94
N GLY A 545 10.82 44.59 14.92
CA GLY A 545 9.65 45.45 14.81
C GLY A 545 8.69 45.23 15.98
N GLU A 546 8.27 46.30 16.65
CA GLU A 546 7.13 46.24 17.55
C GLU A 546 5.82 46.24 16.76
N LEU A 547 4.77 45.62 17.32
CA LEU A 547 3.40 45.62 16.78
C LEU A 547 3.21 44.87 15.45
N VAL A 548 4.10 43.95 15.09
CA VAL A 548 3.86 43.04 13.97
C VAL A 548 2.69 42.10 14.33
N PRO A 549 1.66 41.97 13.47
CA PRO A 549 0.52 41.10 13.74
C PRO A 549 0.94 39.66 14.03
N ALA A 550 0.44 39.09 15.13
CA ALA A 550 0.73 37.72 15.55
C ALA A 550 -0.02 36.68 14.70
N THR A 551 0.30 36.61 13.41
CA THR A 551 -0.24 35.58 12.48
C THR A 551 0.84 34.56 12.14
N ALA A 552 0.43 33.36 11.72
CA ALA A 552 1.35 32.29 11.33
C ALA A 552 2.27 32.70 10.15
N GLU A 553 1.79 33.58 9.27
CA GLU A 553 2.55 34.11 8.13
C GLU A 553 3.69 35.05 8.54
N HIS A 554 3.57 35.71 9.70
CA HIS A 554 4.60 36.62 10.19
C HIS A 554 5.54 35.95 11.20
N GLU A 555 5.27 34.70 11.65
CA GLU A 555 6.10 34.02 12.66
C GLU A 555 7.49 33.69 12.10
N ASN A 556 8.52 34.36 12.59
CA ASN A 556 9.90 34.14 12.14
C ASN A 556 10.59 33.09 13.02
N ARG A 557 10.30 31.81 12.73
CA ARG A 557 10.81 30.67 13.51
C ARG A 557 12.34 30.57 13.49
N VAL A 558 12.96 30.92 12.37
CA VAL A 558 14.42 30.89 12.23
C VAL A 558 15.06 31.98 13.10
N ALA A 559 14.60 33.23 13.02
CA ALA A 559 15.16 34.29 13.84
C ALA A 559 14.94 34.05 15.34
N HIS A 560 13.75 33.56 15.74
CA HIS A 560 13.47 33.21 17.14
C HIS A 560 14.40 32.12 17.67
N ALA A 561 14.62 31.06 16.90
CA ALA A 561 15.55 30.00 17.28
C ALA A 561 17.02 30.46 17.25
N MET A 562 17.39 31.40 16.38
CA MET A 562 18.72 32.03 16.38
C MET A 562 18.94 32.86 17.65
N LEU A 563 17.97 33.66 18.05
CA LEU A 563 18.06 34.46 19.28
C LEU A 563 18.20 33.57 20.52
N ARG A 564 17.43 32.47 20.58
CA ARG A 564 17.62 31.43 21.62
C ARG A 564 19.00 30.81 21.62
N LEU A 565 19.55 30.54 20.43
CA LEU A 565 20.90 29.99 20.29
C LEU A 565 21.98 30.99 20.73
N LEU A 566 21.72 32.29 20.57
CA LEU A 566 22.56 33.41 20.99
C LEU A 566 22.23 33.91 22.41
N GLY A 567 21.46 33.15 23.19
CA GLY A 567 21.28 33.39 24.63
C GLY A 567 20.02 34.14 25.05
N ASP A 568 19.16 34.56 24.12
CA ASP A 568 17.86 35.18 24.45
C ASP A 568 16.82 34.13 24.86
N GLN A 569 16.01 34.42 25.87
CA GLN A 569 14.90 33.55 26.34
C GLN A 569 13.52 34.08 25.95
N GLY A 570 13.46 35.08 25.08
CA GLY A 570 12.24 35.75 24.66
C GLY A 570 11.14 34.84 24.07
N ASP A 571 9.94 35.41 24.06
CA ASP A 571 8.73 34.84 23.46
C ASP A 571 8.83 34.78 21.91
N LYS A 572 7.79 34.24 21.27
CA LYS A 572 7.71 34.13 19.80
C LYS A 572 7.89 35.49 19.12
N LEU A 573 8.57 35.49 17.98
CA LEU A 573 8.90 36.70 17.23
C LEU A 573 8.18 36.72 15.89
N TYR A 574 7.72 37.91 15.52
CA TYR A 574 6.99 38.16 14.30
C TYR A 574 7.72 39.22 13.47
N GLY A 575 7.80 39.02 12.16
CA GLY A 575 8.48 39.92 11.23
C GLY A 575 9.99 39.63 11.09
N PRO A 576 10.72 40.48 10.34
CA PRO A 576 12.15 40.33 10.19
C PRO A 576 12.94 40.80 11.42
N VAL A 577 14.13 40.23 11.58
CA VAL A 577 15.04 40.55 12.68
C VAL A 577 16.39 40.97 12.10
N ALA A 578 16.91 42.11 12.55
CA ALA A 578 18.21 42.62 12.13
C ALA A 578 19.26 42.46 13.24
N PHE A 579 20.31 41.69 12.99
CA PHE A 579 21.44 41.48 13.90
C PHE A 579 22.61 42.40 13.55
N PHE A 580 23.17 43.06 14.56
CA PHE A 580 24.26 44.02 14.42
C PHE A 580 25.22 43.95 15.61
N GLN A 581 26.42 44.50 15.46
CA GLN A 581 27.42 44.51 16.52
C GLN A 581 27.20 45.71 17.43
N VAL A 582 27.50 45.57 18.72
CA VAL A 582 27.58 46.68 19.66
C VAL A 582 28.86 46.55 20.46
N SER A 583 29.66 47.62 20.51
CA SER A 583 30.88 47.62 21.31
C SER A 583 30.52 47.68 22.80
N PRO A 584 31.26 46.99 23.68
CA PRO A 584 31.06 47.11 25.13
C PRO A 584 31.12 48.55 25.66
N ARG A 585 31.81 49.45 24.93
CA ARG A 585 31.98 50.87 25.27
C ARG A 585 30.96 51.81 24.63
N SER A 586 30.06 51.31 23.79
CA SER A 586 29.11 52.16 23.04
C SER A 586 27.76 51.50 22.95
N HIS A 587 26.69 52.23 23.25
CA HIS A 587 25.33 51.72 22.99
C HIS A 587 24.89 51.85 21.53
N ARG A 588 25.74 52.41 20.65
CA ARG A 588 25.39 52.63 19.25
C ARG A 588 25.57 51.36 18.41
N PRO A 589 24.66 51.08 17.47
CA PRO A 589 24.84 50.02 16.48
C PRO A 589 26.15 50.20 15.69
N GLY A 590 26.93 49.13 15.59
CA GLY A 590 28.15 49.02 14.82
C GLY A 590 28.03 47.96 13.74
N SER A 591 28.97 48.00 12.79
CA SER A 591 29.07 47.02 11.70
C SER A 591 29.53 45.68 12.25
N LEU A 592 28.88 44.59 11.83
CA LEU A 592 29.38 43.22 12.06
C LEU A 592 30.74 43.07 11.35
N ASP A 593 31.80 42.84 12.12
CA ASP A 593 33.10 42.45 11.57
C ASP A 593 33.07 41.02 10.98
N GLY A 594 34.21 40.57 10.43
CA GLY A 594 34.30 39.26 9.77
C GLY A 594 33.94 38.08 10.68
N ASP A 595 34.35 38.13 11.95
CA ASP A 595 34.09 37.07 12.93
C ASP A 595 32.63 37.07 13.37
N HIS A 596 32.03 38.25 13.60
CA HIS A 596 30.61 38.35 13.94
C HIS A 596 29.73 37.97 12.75
N GLN A 597 30.11 38.29 11.51
CA GLN A 597 29.42 37.81 10.32
C GLN A 597 29.49 36.28 10.20
N GLU A 598 30.64 35.67 10.50
CA GLU A 598 30.79 34.21 10.52
C GLU A 598 29.92 33.57 11.60
N LEU A 599 29.89 34.16 12.80
CA LEU A 599 29.05 33.73 13.91
C LEU A 599 27.56 33.73 13.54
N ILE A 600 27.05 34.83 13.00
CA ILE A 600 25.64 34.94 12.60
C ILE A 600 25.31 33.97 11.46
N ARG A 601 26.20 33.79 10.48
CA ARG A 601 26.03 32.77 9.43
C ARG A 601 26.01 31.36 10.00
N ALA A 602 26.86 31.05 10.97
CA ALA A 602 26.90 29.75 11.62
C ALA A 602 25.65 29.49 12.47
N ALA A 603 25.17 30.51 13.20
CA ALA A 603 23.92 30.45 13.96
C ALA A 603 22.73 30.21 13.04
N HIS A 604 22.62 30.98 11.95
CA HIS A 604 21.58 30.79 10.93
C HIS A 604 21.63 29.40 10.33
N ARG A 605 22.82 28.92 9.90
CA ARG A 605 22.97 27.58 9.35
C ARG A 605 22.58 26.49 10.34
N ALA A 606 22.99 26.59 11.61
CA ALA A 606 22.65 25.61 12.65
C ALA A 606 21.13 25.53 12.87
N VAL A 607 20.47 26.69 12.93
CA VAL A 607 19.03 26.80 13.12
C VAL A 607 18.26 26.36 11.87
N ALA A 608 18.61 26.88 10.69
CA ALA A 608 17.97 26.53 9.43
C ALA A 608 18.07 25.02 9.17
N THR A 609 19.25 24.42 9.37
CA THR A 609 19.44 22.97 9.21
C THR A 609 18.56 22.18 10.18
N ARG A 610 18.45 22.64 11.44
CA ARG A 610 17.60 22.01 12.46
C ARG A 610 16.11 22.15 12.12
N ILE A 611 15.67 23.31 11.64
CA ILE A 611 14.28 23.59 11.28
C ILE A 611 13.88 22.88 9.99
N THR A 612 14.78 22.76 9.01
CA THR A 612 14.52 21.96 7.80
C THR A 612 14.49 20.47 8.08
N ALA A 613 15.20 20.03 9.13
CA ALA A 613 15.16 18.66 9.58
C ALA A 613 13.84 18.37 10.33
N SER A 614 13.46 19.22 11.28
CA SER A 614 12.23 19.12 12.09
C SER A 614 10.94 19.28 11.29
#